data_AF-A0A0Q5Z5N4-F1
#
_entry.id   AF-A0A0Q5Z5N4-F1
#
_cell.length_a   1.000
_cell.length_b   1.000
_cell.length_c   1.000
_cell.angle_alpha   90.00
_cell.angle_beta   90.00
_cell.angle_gamma   90.00
#
_symmetry.space_group_name_H-M   'P 1'
#
loop_
_entity.id
_entity.type
_entity.pdbx_description
1 polymer ?
#
loop_
_entity_poly.entity_id
_entity_poly.type
_entity_poly.pdbx_seq_one_letter_code
_entity_poly.pdbx_strand_id
1 'polypeptide(L)'
;MRRLLKFLHTMGAIGMMGAMACLVVMLSFTPPPAALPGYALMRGAMGAVATWVFLPSMALTLLAGLLAIAQRAFHNAGWAWAKLATGVLIFEGGLVYIQGPMRQEADLSAGALAGRVDPAMLADLGSERGVLWTLLAVATANVVLGVWRPRLVRRPASPPADERIVVEAVR
;
A
#
# COMPACT_ATOMS: atom_id res chain seq x y z
N MET A 1 5.68 -0.34 23.94
CA MET A 1 4.89 -0.70 22.74
C MET A 1 4.70 0.43 21.72
N ARG A 2 4.08 1.57 22.08
CA ARG A 2 3.68 2.63 21.11
C ARG A 2 4.80 3.16 20.21
N ARG A 3 5.98 3.44 20.78
CA ARG A 3 7.13 3.95 20.03
C ARG A 3 7.67 2.93 19.01
N LEU A 4 7.78 1.66 19.42
CA LEU A 4 8.22 0.56 18.56
C LEU A 4 7.26 0.37 17.38
N LEU A 5 5.95 0.31 17.62
CA LEU A 5 4.96 0.15 16.56
C LEU A 5 4.98 1.33 15.57
N LYS A 6 5.14 2.56 16.07
CA LYS A 6 5.32 3.74 15.22
C LYS A 6 6.59 3.61 14.36
N PHE A 7 7.70 3.18 14.95
CA PHE A 7 8.96 2.98 14.25
C PHE A 7 8.82 1.92 13.14
N LEU A 8 8.33 0.72 13.47
CA LEU A 8 8.15 -0.38 12.51
C LEU A 8 7.22 0.02 11.36
N HIS A 9 6.09 0.68 11.67
CA HIS A 9 5.16 1.16 10.65
C HIS A 9 5.82 2.19 9.73
N THR A 10 6.62 3.10 10.27
CA THR A 10 7.31 4.13 9.47
C THR A 10 8.41 3.51 8.60
N MET A 11 9.22 2.61 9.16
CA MET A 11 10.26 1.89 8.41
C MET A 11 9.67 1.06 7.28
N GLY A 12 8.59 0.31 7.55
CA GLY A 12 7.90 -0.44 6.52
C GLY A 12 7.30 0.48 5.44
N ALA A 13 6.69 1.60 5.82
CA ALA A 13 6.08 2.52 4.86
C ALA A 13 7.13 3.15 3.93
N ILE A 14 8.29 3.54 4.48
CA ILE A 14 9.42 4.06 3.70
C ILE A 14 9.94 2.97 2.75
N GLY A 15 10.14 1.74 3.23
CA GLY A 15 10.60 0.63 2.39
C GLY A 15 9.62 0.30 1.26
N MET A 16 8.32 0.29 1.55
CA MET A 16 7.26 0.05 0.56
C MET A 16 7.22 1.15 -0.51
N MET A 17 7.13 2.42 -0.10
CA MET A 17 7.06 3.55 -1.04
C MET A 17 8.37 3.70 -1.83
N GLY A 18 9.52 3.45 -1.20
CA GLY A 18 10.82 3.43 -1.86
C GLY A 18 10.92 2.33 -2.91
N ALA A 19 10.47 1.11 -2.60
CA ALA A 19 10.42 0.02 -3.57
C ALA A 19 9.53 0.37 -4.77
N MET A 20 8.35 0.95 -4.54
CA MET A 20 7.47 1.40 -5.62
C MET A 20 8.12 2.48 -6.48
N ALA A 21 8.79 3.46 -5.89
CA ALA A 21 9.52 4.49 -6.63
C ALA A 21 10.64 3.86 -7.48
N CYS A 22 11.40 2.91 -6.93
CA CYS A 22 12.38 2.15 -7.70
C CYS A 22 11.74 1.38 -8.86
N LEU A 23 10.60 0.71 -8.64
CA LEU A 23 9.88 0.01 -9.71
C LEU A 23 9.42 0.94 -10.82
N VAL A 24 8.96 2.16 -10.50
CA VAL A 24 8.62 3.19 -11.50
C VAL A 24 9.84 3.59 -12.34
N VAL A 25 10.98 3.78 -11.68
CA VAL A 25 12.24 4.12 -12.37
C VAL A 25 12.68 2.95 -13.27
N MET A 26 12.72 1.73 -12.75
CA MET A 26 13.09 0.53 -13.51
C MET A 26 12.17 0.31 -14.71
N LEU A 27 10.86 0.52 -14.54
CA LEU A 27 9.89 0.43 -15.64
C LEU A 27 10.22 1.42 -16.76
N SER A 28 10.71 2.61 -16.42
CA SER A 28 11.10 3.65 -17.39
C SER A 28 12.35 3.28 -18.20
N PHE A 29 13.16 2.34 -17.72
CA PHE A 29 14.34 1.81 -18.41
C PHE A 29 14.14 0.39 -18.93
N THR A 30 12.93 -0.17 -18.83
CA THR A 30 12.64 -1.52 -19.32
C THR A 30 12.64 -1.50 -20.85
N PRO A 31 13.48 -2.32 -21.52
CA PRO A 31 13.47 -2.44 -22.97
C PRO A 31 12.10 -2.90 -23.47
N PRO A 32 11.74 -2.69 -24.75
CA PRO A 32 10.54 -3.29 -25.30
C PRO A 32 10.63 -4.83 -25.30
N PRO A 33 9.50 -5.57 -25.24
CA PRO A 33 9.48 -7.04 -25.27
C PRO A 33 10.23 -7.66 -26.47
N ALA A 34 10.32 -6.93 -27.59
CA ALA A 34 11.10 -7.33 -28.76
C ALA A 34 12.61 -7.49 -28.48
N ALA A 35 13.14 -6.79 -27.48
CA ALA A 35 14.51 -6.94 -26.98
C ALA A 35 14.54 -7.94 -25.79
N LEU A 36 14.11 -9.17 -26.07
CA LEU A 36 13.73 -10.17 -25.07
C LEU A 36 14.76 -10.44 -23.95
N PRO A 37 16.08 -10.56 -24.22
CA PRO A 37 17.05 -10.79 -23.13
C PRO A 37 17.11 -9.63 -22.13
N GLY A 38 17.10 -8.38 -22.63
CA GLY A 38 17.10 -7.19 -21.78
C GLY A 38 15.78 -6.99 -21.04
N TYR A 39 14.66 -7.29 -21.71
CA TYR A 39 13.34 -7.30 -21.10
C TYR A 39 13.28 -8.27 -19.92
N ALA A 40 13.65 -9.54 -20.14
CA ALA A 40 13.61 -10.58 -19.11
C ALA A 40 14.51 -10.27 -17.90
N LEU A 41 15.71 -9.73 -18.14
CA LEU A 41 16.60 -9.30 -17.05
C LEU A 41 15.95 -8.19 -16.20
N MET A 42 15.38 -7.16 -16.84
CA MET A 42 14.75 -6.07 -16.11
C MET A 42 13.52 -6.53 -15.34
N ARG A 43 12.63 -7.34 -15.96
CA ARG A 43 11.46 -7.92 -15.29
C ARG A 43 11.86 -8.79 -14.11
N GLY A 44 12.89 -9.63 -14.25
CA GLY A 44 13.44 -10.43 -13.15
C GLY A 44 13.92 -9.56 -11.99
N ALA A 45 14.64 -8.47 -12.27
CA ALA A 45 15.06 -7.53 -11.23
C ALA A 45 13.87 -6.84 -10.55
N MET A 46 12.85 -6.43 -11.31
CA MET A 46 11.62 -5.84 -10.78
C MET A 46 10.85 -6.83 -9.88
N GLY A 47 10.71 -8.08 -10.33
CA GLY A 47 10.12 -9.16 -9.54
C GLY A 47 10.87 -9.44 -8.25
N ALA A 48 12.20 -9.33 -8.26
CA ALA A 48 13.03 -9.44 -7.06
C ALA A 48 12.81 -8.27 -6.10
N VAL A 49 12.73 -7.02 -6.58
CA VAL A 49 12.41 -5.85 -5.75
C VAL A 49 11.02 -6.00 -5.12
N ALA A 50 10.03 -6.44 -5.90
CA ALA A 50 8.69 -6.68 -5.39
C ALA A 50 8.72 -7.73 -4.25
N THR A 51 9.37 -8.87 -4.49
CA THR A 51 9.38 -10.00 -3.56
C THR A 51 10.22 -9.75 -2.30
N TRP A 52 11.37 -9.10 -2.43
CA TRP A 52 12.35 -9.00 -1.34
C TRP A 52 12.36 -7.65 -0.62
N VAL A 53 11.80 -6.59 -1.22
CA VAL A 53 11.77 -5.25 -0.62
C VAL A 53 10.34 -4.82 -0.36
N PHE A 54 9.49 -4.82 -1.40
CA PHE A 54 8.12 -4.33 -1.29
C PHE A 54 7.27 -5.22 -0.35
N LEU A 55 7.24 -6.53 -0.59
CA LEU A 55 6.40 -7.45 0.17
C LEU A 55 6.75 -7.50 1.68
N PRO A 56 8.02 -7.61 2.11
CA PRO A 56 8.37 -7.58 3.53
C PRO A 56 8.07 -6.22 4.18
N SER A 57 8.33 -5.12 3.47
CA SER A 57 8.03 -3.76 3.95
C SER A 57 6.53 -3.56 4.13
N MET A 58 5.73 -4.11 3.21
CA MET A 58 4.28 -4.09 3.28
C MET A 58 3.75 -4.90 4.47
N ALA A 59 4.23 -6.13 4.64
CA ALA A 59 3.87 -6.95 5.79
C ALA A 59 4.21 -6.23 7.11
N LEU A 60 5.41 -5.66 7.21
CA LEU A 60 5.84 -4.92 8.40
C LEU A 60 4.93 -3.72 8.70
N THR A 61 4.58 -2.95 7.66
CA THR A 61 3.70 -1.77 7.77
C THR A 61 2.31 -2.16 8.26
N LEU A 62 1.73 -3.20 7.65
CA LEU A 62 0.39 -3.68 7.96
C LEU A 62 0.31 -4.21 9.38
N LEU A 63 1.23 -5.12 9.76
CA LEU A 63 1.24 -5.71 11.11
C LEU A 63 1.41 -4.64 12.18
N ALA A 64 2.34 -3.70 11.99
CA ALA A 64 2.52 -2.60 12.94
C ALA A 64 1.29 -1.68 13.02
N GLY A 65 0.59 -1.47 11.90
CA GLY A 65 -0.64 -0.67 11.83
C GLY A 65 -1.82 -1.33 12.55
N LEU A 66 -2.04 -2.64 12.31
CA LEU A 66 -3.10 -3.41 12.95
C LEU A 66 -2.89 -3.51 14.47
N LEU A 67 -1.66 -3.78 14.91
CA LEU A 67 -1.31 -3.79 16.33
C LEU A 67 -1.46 -2.41 16.98
N ALA A 68 -1.28 -1.33 16.23
CA ALA A 68 -1.48 0.03 16.73
C ALA A 68 -2.97 0.33 16.94
N ILE A 69 -3.86 -0.02 16.00
CA ILE A 69 -5.29 0.28 16.13
C ILE A 69 -5.98 -0.59 17.19
N ALA A 70 -5.45 -1.78 17.49
CA ALA A 70 -5.89 -2.62 18.60
C ALA A 70 -5.69 -1.96 19.99
N GLN A 71 -4.95 -0.84 20.07
CA GLN A 71 -4.83 -0.08 21.31
C GLN A 71 -6.04 0.82 21.53
N ARG A 72 -6.70 0.71 22.70
CA ARG A 72 -7.90 1.46 23.10
C ARG A 72 -7.88 2.97 22.81
N ALA A 73 -6.70 3.59 22.81
CA ALA A 73 -6.54 5.01 22.50
C ALA A 73 -6.95 5.42 21.07
N PHE A 74 -7.05 4.48 20.13
CA PHE A 74 -7.39 4.77 18.73
C PHE A 74 -8.82 4.40 18.35
N HIS A 75 -9.57 3.69 19.21
CA HIS A 75 -10.91 3.20 18.88
C HIS A 75 -11.90 4.35 18.61
N ASN A 76 -11.78 5.47 19.33
CA ASN A 76 -12.67 6.63 19.21
C ASN A 76 -12.17 7.69 18.21
N ALA A 77 -11.08 7.40 17.48
CA ALA A 77 -10.48 8.34 16.54
C ALA A 77 -10.87 7.98 15.09
N GLY A 78 -11.87 8.64 14.52
CA GLY A 78 -12.32 8.34 13.16
C GLY A 78 -11.26 8.49 12.07
N TRP A 79 -10.25 9.36 12.27
CA TRP A 79 -9.11 9.44 11.35
C TRP A 79 -8.27 8.16 11.34
N ALA A 80 -8.21 7.44 12.46
CA ALA A 80 -7.50 6.16 12.53
C ALA A 80 -8.24 5.08 11.73
N TRP A 81 -9.58 5.09 11.75
CA TRP A 81 -10.40 4.19 10.93
C TRP A 81 -10.32 4.52 9.44
N ALA A 82 -10.36 5.79 9.05
CA ALA A 82 -10.14 6.20 7.67
C ALA A 82 -8.76 5.75 7.16
N LYS A 83 -7.71 5.95 7.98
CA LYS A 83 -6.34 5.51 7.69
C LYS A 83 -6.23 3.98 7.57
N LEU A 84 -6.95 3.24 8.41
CA LEU A 84 -7.00 1.79 8.34
C LEU A 84 -7.61 1.34 7.01
N ALA A 85 -8.77 1.89 6.64
CA ALA A 85 -9.45 1.55 5.39
C ALA A 85 -8.56 1.83 4.17
N THR A 86 -7.93 3.01 4.10
CA THR A 86 -6.98 3.32 3.03
C THR A 86 -5.74 2.43 3.06
N GLY A 87 -5.27 2.04 4.26
CA GLY A 87 -4.19 1.07 4.41
C GLY A 87 -4.52 -0.31 3.87
N VAL A 88 -5.75 -0.80 4.07
CA VAL A 88 -6.23 -2.07 3.51
C VAL A 88 -6.29 -1.99 1.98
N LEU A 89 -6.78 -0.89 1.41
CA LEU A 89 -6.80 -0.68 -0.04
C LEU A 89 -5.40 -0.68 -0.65
N ILE A 90 -4.43 -0.04 0.01
CA ILE A 90 -3.02 -0.06 -0.45
C ILE A 90 -2.44 -1.49 -0.35
N PHE A 91 -2.78 -2.22 0.70
CA PHE A 91 -2.31 -3.60 0.88
C PHE A 91 -2.86 -4.54 -0.20
N GLU A 92 -4.17 -4.53 -0.41
CA GLU A 92 -4.83 -5.31 -1.45
C GLU A 92 -4.29 -4.91 -2.83
N GLY A 93 -4.24 -3.60 -3.12
CA GLY A 93 -3.73 -3.10 -4.37
C GLY A 93 -2.26 -3.43 -4.59
N GLY A 94 -1.45 -3.43 -3.54
CA GLY A 94 -0.05 -3.84 -3.57
C GLY A 94 0.13 -5.32 -3.90
N LEU A 95 -0.70 -6.21 -3.35
CA LEU A 95 -0.65 -7.63 -3.69
C LEU A 95 -1.15 -7.91 -5.10
N VAL A 96 -2.30 -7.35 -5.45
CA VAL A 96 -3.01 -7.65 -6.71
C VAL A 96 -2.35 -6.97 -7.90
N TYR A 97 -1.92 -5.72 -7.77
CA TYR A 97 -1.48 -4.92 -8.91
C TYR A 97 0.03 -4.64 -8.95
N ILE A 98 0.78 -4.98 -7.90
CA ILE A 98 2.26 -4.89 -7.90
C ILE A 98 2.87 -6.28 -7.77
N GLN A 99 2.66 -6.96 -6.64
CA GLN A 99 3.35 -8.21 -6.35
C GLN A 99 3.04 -9.31 -7.37
N GLY A 100 1.75 -9.51 -7.68
CA GLY A 100 1.31 -10.51 -8.67
C GLY A 100 1.90 -10.25 -10.06
N PRO A 101 1.61 -9.10 -10.70
CA PRO A 101 2.09 -8.77 -12.03
C PRO A 101 3.61 -8.73 -12.15
N MET A 102 4.33 -8.18 -11.16
CA MET A 102 5.80 -8.12 -11.20
C MET A 102 6.43 -9.51 -11.20
N ARG A 103 5.89 -10.43 -10.40
CA ARG A 103 6.37 -11.81 -10.34
C ARG A 103 5.96 -12.60 -11.58
N GLN A 104 4.70 -12.47 -12.00
CA GLN A 104 4.18 -13.18 -13.16
C GLN A 104 4.94 -12.81 -14.44
N GLU A 105 5.18 -11.52 -14.68
CA GLU A 105 5.95 -11.09 -15.85
C GLU A 105 7.42 -11.49 -15.77
N ALA A 106 8.02 -11.52 -14.58
CA ALA A 106 9.37 -12.08 -14.40
C ALA A 106 9.42 -13.55 -14.82
N ASP A 107 8.44 -14.35 -14.41
CA ASP A 107 8.36 -15.77 -14.77
C ASP A 107 8.05 -15.97 -16.28
N LEU A 108 7.11 -15.20 -16.84
CA LEU A 108 6.74 -15.24 -18.26
C LEU A 108 7.90 -14.83 -19.17
N SER A 109 8.61 -13.74 -18.83
CA SER A 109 9.74 -13.26 -19.62
C SER A 109 10.93 -14.20 -19.58
N ALA A 110 11.21 -14.84 -18.44
CA ALA A 110 12.19 -15.91 -18.35
C ALA A 110 11.77 -17.15 -19.17
N GLY A 111 10.48 -17.50 -19.15
CA GLY A 111 9.91 -18.57 -19.98
C GLY A 111 10.03 -18.28 -21.47
N ALA A 112 9.75 -17.05 -21.89
CA ALA A 112 9.86 -16.61 -23.28
C ALA A 112 11.31 -16.63 -23.77
N LEU A 113 12.25 -16.16 -22.93
CA LEU A 113 13.68 -16.22 -23.24
C LEU A 113 14.16 -17.68 -23.40
N ALA A 114 13.59 -18.61 -22.65
CA ALA A 114 13.87 -20.03 -22.75
C ALA A 114 13.09 -20.74 -23.89
N GLY A 115 12.34 -20.00 -24.71
CA GLY A 115 11.53 -20.55 -25.81
C GLY A 115 10.32 -21.38 -25.36
N ARG A 116 9.90 -21.26 -24.10
CA ARG A 116 8.79 -22.03 -23.50
C ARG A 116 7.45 -21.28 -23.51
N VAL A 117 7.47 -19.97 -23.70
CA VAL A 117 6.30 -19.08 -23.68
C VAL A 117 6.36 -18.17 -24.91
N ASP A 118 5.21 -17.89 -25.51
CA ASP A 118 5.10 -16.94 -26.62
C ASP A 118 5.35 -15.50 -26.12
N PRO A 119 6.33 -14.76 -26.69
CA PRO A 119 6.56 -13.35 -26.36
C PRO A 119 5.33 -12.44 -26.53
N ALA A 120 4.34 -12.83 -27.33
CA ALA A 120 3.08 -12.10 -27.47
C ALA A 120 2.24 -12.05 -26.17
N MET A 121 2.54 -12.91 -25.18
CA MET A 121 1.87 -12.93 -23.88
C MET A 121 2.43 -11.90 -22.88
N LEU A 122 3.51 -11.19 -23.22
CA LEU A 122 4.16 -10.22 -22.34
C LEU A 122 3.34 -8.93 -22.22
N ALA A 123 3.33 -8.35 -21.02
CA ALA A 123 2.46 -7.22 -20.68
C ALA A 123 2.78 -5.91 -21.41
N ASP A 124 1.76 -5.07 -21.54
CA ASP A 124 1.92 -3.66 -21.92
C ASP A 124 2.44 -2.83 -20.73
N LEU A 125 3.65 -2.30 -20.89
CA LEU A 125 4.36 -1.46 -19.92
C LEU A 125 3.65 -0.12 -19.63
N GLY A 126 2.82 0.37 -20.56
CA GLY A 126 2.09 1.63 -20.41
C GLY A 126 1.07 1.58 -19.28
N SER A 127 0.25 0.53 -19.26
CA SER A 127 -0.78 0.31 -18.24
C SER A 127 -0.21 0.15 -16.82
N GLU A 128 0.90 -0.59 -16.70
CA GLU A 128 1.57 -0.89 -15.43
C GLU A 128 2.14 0.37 -14.75
N ARG A 129 2.60 1.33 -15.56
CA ARG A 129 3.10 2.61 -15.06
C ARG A 129 2.01 3.42 -14.36
N GLY A 130 0.79 3.42 -14.92
CA GLY A 130 -0.35 4.13 -14.34
C GLY A 130 -0.74 3.57 -12.98
N VAL A 131 -0.72 2.24 -12.86
CA VAL A 131 -0.99 1.53 -11.60
C VAL A 131 0.01 1.90 -10.51
N LEU A 132 1.31 1.84 -10.81
CA LEU A 132 2.36 2.17 -9.83
C LEU A 132 2.25 3.60 -9.31
N TRP A 133 2.03 4.58 -10.20
CA TRP A 133 1.82 5.97 -9.81
C TRP A 133 0.56 6.17 -8.98
N THR A 134 -0.53 5.50 -9.35
CA THR A 134 -1.81 5.57 -8.61
C THR A 134 -1.62 5.04 -7.19
N LEU A 135 -1.02 3.86 -7.03
CA LEU A 135 -0.75 3.31 -5.71
C LEU A 135 0.21 4.19 -4.90
N LEU A 136 1.19 4.82 -5.53
CA LEU A 136 2.13 5.71 -4.84
C LEU A 136 1.43 6.97 -4.33
N ALA A 137 0.51 7.52 -5.13
CA ALA A 137 -0.33 8.65 -4.72
C ALA A 137 -1.24 8.28 -3.54
N VAL A 138 -1.89 7.11 -3.58
CA VAL A 138 -2.73 6.62 -2.47
C VAL A 138 -1.90 6.38 -1.21
N ALA A 139 -0.72 5.77 -1.33
CA ALA A 139 0.21 5.59 -0.22
C ALA A 139 0.64 6.93 0.41
N THR A 140 0.91 7.94 -0.42
CA THR A 140 1.22 9.30 0.02
C THR A 140 0.04 9.94 0.76
N ALA A 141 -1.17 9.84 0.23
CA ALA A 141 -2.38 10.31 0.90
C ALA A 141 -2.57 9.62 2.28
N ASN A 142 -2.29 8.33 2.37
CA ASN A 142 -2.35 7.58 3.62
C ASN A 142 -1.31 8.07 4.66
N VAL A 143 -0.12 8.51 4.22
CA VAL A 143 0.87 9.17 5.09
C VAL A 143 0.33 10.51 5.58
N VAL A 144 -0.19 11.35 4.67
CA VAL A 144 -0.77 12.67 4.98
C VAL A 144 -1.86 12.57 6.04
N LEU A 145 -2.79 11.61 5.91
CA LEU A 145 -3.83 11.35 6.92
C LEU A 145 -3.24 11.03 8.30
N GLY A 146 -2.10 10.34 8.36
CA GLY A 146 -1.41 10.01 9.60
C GLY A 146 -0.68 11.20 10.25
N VAL A 147 -0.17 12.13 9.44
CA VAL A 147 0.55 13.32 9.89
C VAL A 147 -0.43 14.39 10.38
N TRP A 148 -1.43 14.72 9.56
CA TRP A 148 -2.35 15.82 9.85
C TRP A 148 -3.49 15.47 10.80
N ARG A 149 -3.86 14.18 10.90
CA ARG A 149 -4.88 13.69 11.84
C ARG A 149 -6.17 14.55 11.81
N PRO A 150 -6.83 14.65 10.64
CA PRO A 150 -8.02 15.48 10.50
C PRO A 150 -9.13 15.07 11.47
N ARG A 151 -9.89 16.03 11.98
CA ARG A 151 -11.01 15.77 12.91
C ARG A 151 -12.23 15.29 12.12
N LEU A 152 -12.22 14.02 11.74
CA LEU A 152 -13.27 13.42 10.90
C LEU A 152 -14.53 12.98 11.67
N VAL A 153 -14.48 12.92 13.01
CA VAL A 153 -15.64 12.61 13.86
C VAL A 153 -15.97 13.83 14.71
N ARG A 154 -17.13 14.45 14.46
CA ARG A 154 -17.74 15.41 15.38
C ARG A 154 -18.44 14.62 16.50
N ARG A 155 -18.19 14.97 17.76
CA ARG A 155 -19.03 14.48 18.87
C ARG A 155 -20.47 14.94 18.62
N PRO A 156 -21.49 14.10 18.83
CA PRO A 156 -22.85 14.61 18.93
C PRO A 156 -22.86 15.70 20.00
N ALA A 157 -23.47 16.85 19.67
CA ALA A 157 -23.64 17.92 20.63
C ALA A 157 -24.35 17.33 21.86
N SER A 158 -23.83 17.59 23.05
CA SER A 158 -24.58 17.23 24.25
C SER A 158 -25.94 17.96 24.20
N PRO A 159 -27.05 17.26 24.51
CA PRO A 159 -28.34 17.91 24.55
C PRO A 159 -28.29 19.09 25.55
N PRO A 160 -29.01 20.18 25.27
CA PRO A 160 -29.07 21.35 26.15
C PRO A 160 -29.51 20.93 27.56
N ALA A 161 -29.06 21.68 28.57
CA ALA A 161 -29.21 21.31 29.98
C ALA A 161 -30.66 20.99 30.41
N ASP A 162 -31.65 21.59 29.73
CA ASP A 162 -33.08 21.39 29.99
C ASP A 162 -33.55 19.95 29.75
N GLU A 163 -32.94 19.25 28.78
CA GLU A 163 -33.32 17.87 28.43
C GLU A 163 -32.74 16.82 29.41
N ARG A 164 -31.72 17.21 30.19
CA ARG A 164 -31.14 16.33 31.23
C ARG A 164 -32.04 16.20 32.45
N ILE A 165 -32.78 17.25 32.78
CA ILE A 165 -33.68 17.27 33.94
C ILE A 165 -34.88 16.34 33.71
N VAL A 166 -35.40 16.30 32.48
CA VAL A 166 -36.53 15.42 32.12
C VAL A 166 -36.15 13.94 32.16
N VAL A 167 -34.92 13.58 31.75
CA VAL A 167 -34.46 12.18 31.74
C VAL A 167 -34.12 11.66 33.15
N GLU A 168 -33.63 12.52 34.06
CA GLU A 168 -33.42 12.15 35.46
C GLU A 168 -34.73 12.10 36.27
N ALA A 169 -35.74 12.90 35.93
CA ALA A 169 -37.04 12.91 36.62
C ALA A 169 -37.94 11.71 36.29
N VAL A 170 -37.62 10.93 35.25
CA VAL A 170 -38.41 9.76 34.79
C VAL A 170 -37.77 8.42 35.21
N ARG A 171 -36.67 8.46 35.97
CA ARG A 171 -36.03 7.29 36.58
C ARG A 171 -36.31 7.21 38.07
#